data_AF-A0A7D3X074-F1
#
_entry.id   AF-A0A7D3X074-F1
#
_cell.length_a   1.000
_cell.length_b   1.000
_cell.length_c   1.000
_cell.angle_alpha   90.00
_cell.angle_beta   90.00
_cell.angle_gamma   90.00
#
_symmetry.space_group_name_H-M   'P 1'
#
loop_
_entity.id
_entity.type
_entity.pdbx_description
1 polymer ?
#
loop_
_entity_poly.entity_id
_entity_poly.type
_entity_poly.pdbx_seq_one_letter_code
_entity_poly.pdbx_strand_id
1 'polypeptide(L)'
;MLLRHHLPLVADLGGEVLDAMVETAAYVVQQAPPIAQPTTFLRLLNVPGDEKEAALQEGMLNLASPLRFEVPTTAFKEIPGSAFSYWAGLSILSQFSQQPAFKPSAGYAAVGLQTSDDLRFVRLWYECFSNNWKPFSKGGRFSLFYGPLDTNVLWGENGLELKAWAHQVGGAGQRTFVQFIFTLRLV
;
A
#
# COMPACT_ATOMS: atom_id res chain seq x y z
N MET A 1 10.47 20.75 0.62
CA MET A 1 11.80 21.30 1.00
C MET A 1 12.90 20.82 0.04
N LEU A 2 12.95 19.53 -0.33
CA LEU A 2 13.94 18.98 -1.29
C LEU A 2 13.69 19.31 -2.77
N LEU A 3 12.44 19.33 -3.25
CA LEU A 3 12.09 19.63 -4.66
C LEU A 3 12.41 21.06 -5.15
N ARG A 4 12.98 21.90 -4.29
CA ARG A 4 13.46 23.24 -4.66
C ARG A 4 14.88 23.21 -5.24
N HIS A 5 15.58 22.10 -5.06
CA HIS A 5 16.94 21.88 -5.55
C HIS A 5 16.94 20.80 -6.64
N HIS A 6 17.99 20.80 -7.44
CA HIS A 6 18.23 19.72 -8.38
C HIS A 6 18.77 18.49 -7.63
N LEU A 7 18.15 17.33 -7.86
CA LEU A 7 18.59 16.04 -7.34
C LEU A 7 19.09 15.23 -8.53
N PRO A 8 20.40 15.18 -8.82
CA PRO A 8 20.88 14.38 -9.95
C PRO A 8 20.79 12.88 -9.69
N LEU A 9 20.99 12.45 -8.45
CA LEU A 9 21.04 11.03 -8.07
C LEU A 9 20.40 10.81 -6.70
N VAL A 10 19.57 9.77 -6.61
CA VAL A 10 19.02 9.24 -5.37
C VAL A 10 19.19 7.72 -5.39
N ALA A 11 19.80 7.14 -4.36
CA ALA A 11 19.92 5.71 -4.15
C ALA A 11 19.08 5.31 -2.92
N ASP A 12 18.03 4.54 -3.16
CA ASP A 12 17.21 3.91 -2.13
C ASP A 12 17.82 2.55 -1.80
N LEU A 13 18.62 2.51 -0.73
CA LEU A 13 19.44 1.35 -0.38
C LEU A 13 18.66 0.32 0.44
N GLY A 14 17.62 0.76 1.14
CA GLY A 14 16.80 -0.06 2.00
C GLY A 14 17.48 -0.44 3.32
N GLY A 15 17.07 -1.56 3.92
CA GLY A 15 17.69 -2.14 5.11
C GLY A 15 19.09 -2.73 4.86
N GLU A 16 19.75 -3.20 5.93
CA GLU A 16 21.05 -3.94 5.88
C GLU A 16 22.27 -3.12 5.43
N VAL A 17 22.18 -1.79 5.46
CA VAL A 17 23.32 -0.89 5.19
C VAL A 17 24.09 -0.54 6.46
N LEU A 18 23.38 -0.44 7.58
CA LEU A 18 23.92 -0.14 8.90
C LEU A 18 23.64 -1.33 9.82
N ASP A 19 24.41 -1.46 10.91
CA ASP A 19 24.17 -2.43 11.98
C ASP A 19 22.94 -2.04 12.85
N ALA A 20 21.84 -1.66 12.20
CA ALA A 20 20.57 -1.25 12.80
C ALA A 20 19.40 -1.60 11.87
N MET A 21 18.23 -1.87 12.46
CA MET A 21 16.99 -2.14 11.71
C MET A 21 16.35 -0.84 11.19
N VAL A 22 17.02 -0.19 10.24
CA VAL A 22 16.59 1.08 9.62
C VAL A 22 16.76 1.04 8.10
N GLU A 23 15.82 1.67 7.40
CA GLU A 23 15.91 1.90 5.96
C GLU A 23 16.87 3.07 5.68
N THR A 24 17.77 2.90 4.71
CA THR A 24 18.80 3.88 4.36
C THR A 24 18.65 4.34 2.92
N ALA A 25 18.87 5.63 2.68
CA ALA A 25 18.95 6.21 1.35
C ALA A 25 20.10 7.22 1.28
N ALA A 26 20.72 7.34 0.11
CA ALA A 26 21.75 8.32 -0.21
C ALA A 26 21.29 9.20 -1.37
N TYR A 27 21.63 10.47 -1.36
CA TYR A 27 21.25 11.39 -2.43
C TYR A 27 22.22 12.53 -2.58
N VAL A 28 22.31 13.06 -3.79
CA VAL A 28 23.09 14.25 -4.10
C VAL A 28 22.14 15.43 -4.24
N VAL A 29 22.45 16.55 -3.59
CA VAL A 29 21.72 17.80 -3.75
C VAL A 29 22.63 18.80 -4.42
N GLN A 30 22.18 19.35 -5.54
CA GLN A 30 22.89 20.41 -6.24
C GLN A 30 22.16 21.73 -6.03
N GLN A 31 22.92 22.76 -5.64
CA GLN A 31 22.43 24.13 -5.54
C GLN A 31 22.31 24.75 -6.93
N ALA A 32 21.36 24.23 -7.70
CA ALA A 32 20.96 24.73 -9.02
C ALA A 32 19.44 24.80 -9.06
N PRO A 33 18.85 25.70 -9.86
CA PRO A 33 17.42 25.65 -10.13
C PRO A 33 17.05 24.25 -10.65
N PRO A 34 15.85 23.72 -10.31
CA PRO A 34 15.40 22.44 -10.83
C PRO A 34 15.48 22.44 -12.36
N ILE A 35 16.38 21.64 -12.91
CA ILE A 35 16.59 21.51 -14.35
C ILE A 35 15.52 20.54 -14.87
N ALA A 36 15.11 20.68 -16.14
CA ALA A 36 14.22 19.72 -16.80
C ALA A 36 14.85 18.32 -17.03
N GLN A 37 16.07 18.09 -16.55
CA GLN A 37 16.72 16.79 -16.65
C GLN A 37 16.07 15.79 -15.68
N PRO A 38 15.92 14.53 -16.10
CA PRO A 38 15.45 13.49 -15.21
C PRO A 38 16.44 13.26 -14.07
N THR A 39 15.91 12.92 -12.90
CA THR A 39 16.69 12.43 -11.78
C THR A 39 16.86 10.93 -11.94
N THR A 40 18.09 10.46 -11.74
CA THR A 40 18.38 9.04 -11.66
C THR A 40 18.05 8.54 -10.25
N PHE A 41 17.17 7.54 -10.16
CA PHE A 41 16.89 6.79 -8.95
C PHE A 41 17.45 5.37 -9.08
N LEU A 42 18.17 4.91 -8.06
CA LEU A 42 18.64 3.53 -7.93
C LEU A 42 17.90 2.85 -6.78
N ARG A 43 17.25 1.70 -7.03
CA ARG A 43 16.44 0.99 -6.03
C ARG A 43 17.05 -0.36 -5.69
N LEU A 44 17.60 -0.48 -4.48
CA LEU A 44 18.30 -1.67 -3.98
C LEU A 44 17.57 -2.35 -2.80
N LEU A 45 16.27 -2.06 -2.61
CA LEU A 45 15.47 -2.56 -1.49
C LEU A 45 15.45 -4.10 -1.35
N ASN A 46 15.56 -4.82 -2.47
CA ASN A 46 15.51 -6.29 -2.50
C ASN A 46 16.89 -6.93 -2.70
N VAL A 47 17.97 -6.16 -2.54
CA VAL A 47 19.35 -6.65 -2.68
C VAL A 47 19.90 -6.93 -1.27
N PRO A 48 20.40 -8.14 -0.99
CA PRO A 48 21.07 -8.49 0.28
C PRO A 48 22.24 -7.56 0.58
N GLY A 49 22.49 -7.26 1.86
CA GLY A 49 23.52 -6.31 2.31
C GLY A 49 24.91 -6.52 1.71
N ASP A 50 25.36 -7.76 1.61
CA ASP A 50 26.68 -8.16 1.05
C ASP A 50 26.80 -7.96 -0.47
N GLU A 51 25.68 -7.89 -1.19
CA GLU A 51 25.64 -7.69 -2.64
C GLU A 51 25.36 -6.23 -3.05
N LYS A 52 24.97 -5.36 -2.11
CA LYS A 52 24.54 -3.98 -2.41
C LYS A 52 25.61 -3.14 -3.11
N GLU A 53 26.89 -3.30 -2.75
CA GLU A 53 27.97 -2.54 -3.39
C GLU A 53 28.05 -2.85 -4.89
N ALA A 54 28.08 -4.14 -5.25
CA ALA A 54 28.13 -4.58 -6.63
C ALA A 54 26.88 -4.15 -7.41
N ALA A 55 25.69 -4.30 -6.81
CA ALA A 55 24.43 -3.88 -7.41
C ALA A 55 24.35 -2.35 -7.62
N LEU A 56 24.92 -1.56 -6.70
CA LEU A 56 24.97 -0.10 -6.81
C LEU A 56 25.86 0.31 -7.98
N GLN A 57 27.05 -0.29 -8.09
CA GLN A 57 27.97 -0.05 -9.21
C GLN A 57 27.33 -0.43 -10.55
N GLU A 58 26.64 -1.58 -10.61
CA GLU A 58 25.91 -2.02 -11.80
C GLU A 58 24.84 -1.01 -12.20
N GLY A 59 23.98 -0.57 -11.29
CA GLY A 59 22.91 0.40 -11.58
C GLY A 59 23.45 1.79 -11.98
N MET A 60 24.62 2.17 -11.48
CA MET A 60 25.29 3.42 -11.88
C MET A 60 25.84 3.35 -13.30
N LEU A 61 26.46 2.22 -13.68
CA LEU A 61 27.16 2.07 -14.96
C LEU A 61 26.25 1.59 -16.11
N ASN A 62 25.23 0.78 -15.80
CA ASN A 62 24.32 0.22 -16.78
C ASN A 62 23.02 1.03 -16.87
N LEU A 63 22.86 1.79 -17.96
CA LEU A 63 21.66 2.59 -18.23
C LEU A 63 20.38 1.75 -18.41
N ALA A 64 20.51 0.47 -18.75
CA ALA A 64 19.39 -0.46 -18.91
C ALA A 64 19.12 -1.32 -17.66
N SER A 65 19.79 -1.03 -16.54
CA SER A 65 19.63 -1.80 -15.31
C SER A 65 18.18 -1.72 -14.82
N PRO A 66 17.57 -2.84 -14.38
CA PRO A 66 16.25 -2.83 -13.76
C PRO A 66 16.23 -2.13 -12.39
N LEU A 67 17.40 -1.87 -11.81
CA LEU A 67 17.53 -1.12 -10.56
C LEU A 67 17.45 0.39 -10.79
N ARG A 68 17.54 0.85 -12.05
CA ARG A 68 17.62 2.26 -12.44
C ARG A 68 16.30 2.79 -12.96
N PHE A 69 15.92 3.97 -12.49
CA PHE A 69 14.74 4.71 -12.92
C PHE A 69 15.13 6.14 -13.26
N GLU A 70 14.67 6.64 -14.41
CA GLU A 70 14.89 8.02 -14.85
C GLU A 70 13.55 8.75 -14.80
N VAL A 71 13.39 9.66 -13.83
CA VAL A 71 12.12 10.36 -13.62
C VAL A 71 12.35 11.84 -13.36
N PRO A 72 11.69 12.75 -14.10
CA PRO A 72 11.76 14.17 -13.81
C PRO A 72 11.09 14.47 -12.46
N THR A 73 11.79 15.18 -11.58
CA THR A 73 11.27 15.54 -10.23
C THR A 73 9.99 16.37 -10.28
N THR A 74 9.70 17.03 -11.41
CA THR A 74 8.44 17.73 -11.63
C THR A 74 7.23 16.82 -11.62
N ALA A 75 7.36 15.54 -12.02
CA ALA A 75 6.27 14.57 -12.01
C ALA A 75 5.73 14.32 -10.59
N PHE A 76 6.59 14.41 -9.57
CA PHE A 76 6.15 14.22 -8.18
C PHE A 76 5.34 15.40 -7.66
N LYS A 77 5.38 16.58 -8.29
CA LYS A 77 4.53 17.72 -7.88
C LYS A 77 3.05 17.45 -8.13
N GLU A 78 2.73 16.52 -9.01
CA GLU A 78 1.36 16.11 -9.32
C GLU A 78 0.74 15.27 -8.20
N ILE A 79 1.58 14.64 -7.36
CA ILE A 79 1.14 13.79 -6.26
C ILE A 79 0.89 14.66 -5.01
N PRO A 80 -0.25 14.50 -4.32
CA PRO A 80 -0.48 15.14 -3.02
C PRO A 80 0.66 14.81 -2.04
N GLY A 81 1.29 15.85 -1.45
CA GLY A 81 2.45 15.69 -0.57
C GLY A 81 3.78 15.48 -1.28
N SER A 82 3.77 15.33 -2.60
CA SER A 82 4.94 15.20 -3.48
C SER A 82 5.89 14.06 -3.13
N ALA A 83 5.34 12.87 -2.86
CA ALA A 83 6.11 11.65 -2.62
C ALA A 83 6.95 11.25 -3.85
N PHE A 84 8.14 10.70 -3.62
CA PHE A 84 9.05 10.26 -4.71
C PHE A 84 8.68 8.87 -5.20
N SER A 85 7.54 8.75 -5.88
CA SER A 85 7.06 7.50 -6.47
C SER A 85 7.72 7.20 -7.82
N TYR A 86 9.05 7.20 -7.87
CA TYR A 86 9.84 7.06 -9.11
C TYR A 86 9.68 5.71 -9.81
N TRP A 87 9.20 4.68 -9.10
CA TRP A 87 8.90 3.36 -9.67
C TRP A 87 7.55 3.31 -10.37
N ALA A 88 6.68 4.29 -10.15
CA ALA A 88 5.38 4.36 -10.79
C ALA A 88 5.51 5.02 -12.17
N GLY A 89 4.78 4.50 -13.16
CA GLY A 89 4.78 5.07 -14.50
C GLY A 89 4.18 6.49 -14.52
N LEU A 90 4.71 7.36 -15.39
CA LEU A 90 4.24 8.75 -15.55
C LEU A 90 2.75 8.85 -15.89
N SER A 91 2.21 7.87 -16.62
CA SER A 91 0.78 7.78 -16.91
C SER A 91 -0.08 7.62 -15.65
N ILE A 92 0.42 6.91 -14.64
CA ILE A 92 -0.23 6.74 -13.35
C ILE A 92 -0.10 8.00 -12.52
N LEU A 93 1.11 8.59 -12.48
CA LEU A 93 1.36 9.82 -11.72
C LEU A 93 0.48 10.98 -12.20
N SER A 94 0.29 11.09 -13.52
CA SER A 94 -0.55 12.14 -14.09
C SER A 94 -2.05 11.99 -13.81
N GLN A 95 -2.52 10.81 -13.38
CA GLN A 95 -3.91 10.67 -12.96
C GLN A 95 -4.22 11.47 -11.68
N PHE A 96 -3.24 11.77 -10.83
CA PHE A 96 -3.47 12.55 -9.61
C PHE A 96 -3.83 14.01 -9.91
N SER A 97 -3.37 14.56 -11.04
CA SER A 97 -3.71 15.92 -11.48
C SER A 97 -4.93 15.94 -12.41
N GLN A 98 -5.19 14.87 -13.16
CA GLN A 98 -6.27 14.78 -14.14
C GLN A 98 -7.61 14.30 -13.57
N GLN A 99 -7.59 13.49 -12.52
CA GLN A 99 -8.80 12.92 -11.93
C GLN A 99 -9.21 13.66 -10.66
N PRO A 100 -10.51 13.77 -10.37
CA PRO A 100 -10.96 14.29 -9.09
C PRO A 100 -10.48 13.38 -7.95
N ALA A 101 -10.10 13.99 -6.83
CA ALA A 101 -9.66 13.26 -5.66
C ALA A 101 -10.73 12.26 -5.20
N PHE A 102 -10.34 11.00 -4.95
CA PHE A 102 -11.27 9.94 -4.58
C PHE A 102 -12.18 10.34 -3.41
N LYS A 103 -11.61 10.98 -2.39
CA LYS A 103 -12.35 11.65 -1.33
C LYS A 103 -12.34 13.18 -1.55
N PRO A 104 -13.48 13.87 -1.45
CA PRO A 104 -14.83 13.38 -1.16
C PRO A 104 -15.65 12.98 -2.40
N SER A 105 -15.07 12.98 -3.60
CA SER A 105 -15.85 12.93 -4.85
C SER A 105 -16.42 11.55 -5.21
N ALA A 106 -15.60 10.51 -5.20
CA ALA A 106 -15.97 9.15 -5.60
C ALA A 106 -16.39 8.29 -4.40
N GLY A 107 -15.84 8.56 -3.22
CA GLY A 107 -16.24 7.87 -2.00
C GLY A 107 -15.26 8.02 -0.84
N TYR A 108 -15.48 7.20 0.17
CA TYR A 108 -14.63 7.10 1.34
C TYR A 108 -14.03 5.71 1.38
N ALA A 109 -12.69 5.64 1.38
CA ALA A 109 -12.01 4.41 1.75
C ALA A 109 -12.16 4.24 3.26
N ALA A 110 -12.89 3.19 3.66
CA ALA A 110 -13.07 2.80 5.04
C ALA A 110 -12.56 1.38 5.24
N VAL A 111 -12.16 1.08 6.47
CA VAL A 111 -11.81 -0.29 6.84
C VAL A 111 -13.11 -1.10 6.94
N GLY A 112 -13.10 -2.31 6.39
CA GLY A 112 -14.22 -3.26 6.50
C GLY A 112 -14.37 -3.82 7.92
N LEU A 113 -15.20 -4.86 8.07
CA LEU A 113 -15.43 -5.50 9.37
C LEU A 113 -14.12 -6.05 9.97
N GLN A 114 -13.73 -5.54 11.14
CA GLN A 114 -12.59 -6.04 11.90
C GLN A 114 -13.08 -6.85 13.10
N THR A 115 -12.66 -8.11 13.17
CA THR A 115 -13.06 -9.05 14.24
C THR A 115 -12.24 -8.88 15.52
N SER A 116 -10.97 -8.49 15.39
CA SER A 116 -10.01 -8.34 16.51
C SER A 116 -9.82 -9.59 17.40
N ASP A 117 -10.47 -10.71 17.05
CA ASP A 117 -10.31 -12.04 17.63
C ASP A 117 -10.78 -13.08 16.60
N ASP A 118 -9.83 -13.55 15.79
CA ASP A 118 -10.13 -14.45 14.67
C ASP A 118 -10.51 -15.84 15.14
N LEU A 119 -9.89 -16.30 16.22
CA LEU A 119 -10.16 -17.60 16.82
C LEU A 119 -11.59 -17.71 17.33
N ARG A 120 -12.18 -16.60 17.77
CA ARG A 120 -13.59 -16.56 18.19
C ARG A 120 -14.54 -16.34 17.03
N PHE A 121 -14.26 -15.38 16.15
CA PHE A 121 -15.26 -14.87 15.22
C PHE A 121 -15.12 -15.33 13.77
N VAL A 122 -14.04 -16.01 13.38
CA VAL A 122 -13.81 -16.43 11.99
C VAL A 122 -13.68 -17.95 11.87
N ARG A 123 -14.39 -18.53 10.91
CA ARG A 123 -14.31 -19.96 10.57
C ARG A 123 -14.27 -20.14 9.06
N LEU A 124 -13.79 -21.29 8.59
CA LEU A 124 -13.91 -21.66 7.19
C LEU A 124 -15.37 -22.00 6.88
N TRP A 125 -15.83 -21.70 5.66
CA TRP A 125 -17.24 -21.83 5.29
C TRP A 125 -17.81 -23.24 5.56
N TYR A 126 -16.98 -24.27 5.44
CA TYR A 126 -17.34 -25.68 5.66
C TYR A 126 -17.37 -26.10 7.13
N GLU A 127 -16.90 -25.26 8.06
CA GLU A 127 -16.97 -25.49 9.51
C GLU A 127 -18.30 -24.96 10.09
N CYS A 128 -19.08 -24.22 9.30
CA CYS A 128 -20.24 -23.47 9.75
C CYS A 128 -21.55 -24.12 9.28
N PHE A 129 -22.23 -24.85 10.18
CA PHE A 129 -23.52 -25.49 9.87
C PHE A 129 -24.76 -24.69 10.34
N SER A 130 -24.56 -23.58 11.06
CA SER A 130 -25.67 -22.76 11.58
C SER A 130 -25.83 -21.43 10.84
N ASN A 131 -27.06 -20.91 10.85
CA ASN A 131 -27.41 -19.63 10.21
C ASN A 131 -26.77 -18.40 10.86
N ASN A 132 -26.12 -18.56 12.02
CA ASN A 132 -25.43 -17.49 12.73
C ASN A 132 -24.13 -17.08 12.03
N TRP A 133 -23.59 -17.92 11.15
CA TRP A 133 -22.39 -17.62 10.39
C TRP A 133 -22.77 -17.01 9.04
N LYS A 134 -22.08 -15.94 8.65
CA LYS A 134 -22.30 -15.26 7.36
C LYS A 134 -21.00 -15.17 6.57
N PRO A 135 -21.04 -15.22 5.22
CA PRO A 135 -19.86 -15.06 4.40
C PRO A 135 -19.10 -13.78 4.77
N PHE A 136 -17.79 -13.90 4.92
CA PHE A 136 -16.93 -12.81 5.37
C PHE A 136 -15.69 -12.76 4.49
N SER A 137 -15.38 -11.58 3.96
CA SER A 137 -14.13 -11.39 3.23
C SER A 137 -13.06 -10.94 4.20
N LYS A 138 -12.23 -11.89 4.64
CA LYS A 138 -11.04 -11.61 5.46
C LYS A 138 -9.83 -11.15 4.63
N GLY A 139 -10.04 -10.90 3.34
CA GLY A 139 -8.96 -10.81 2.37
C GLY A 139 -8.34 -12.19 2.12
N GLY A 140 -7.21 -12.22 1.44
CA GLY A 140 -6.51 -13.44 1.08
C GLY A 140 -5.30 -13.13 0.21
N ARG A 141 -4.75 -14.16 -0.41
CA ARG A 141 -3.72 -13.97 -1.43
C ARG A 141 -4.29 -13.19 -2.60
N PHE A 142 -3.42 -12.45 -3.29
CA PHE A 142 -3.79 -11.76 -4.52
C PHE A 142 -4.47 -12.71 -5.51
N SER A 143 -5.60 -12.28 -6.09
CA SER A 143 -6.33 -12.99 -7.14
C SER A 143 -6.72 -12.02 -8.25
N LEU A 144 -6.44 -12.38 -9.49
CA LEU A 144 -6.81 -11.59 -10.67
C LEU A 144 -8.31 -11.64 -10.97
N PHE A 145 -8.99 -12.70 -10.51
CA PHE A 145 -10.41 -12.94 -10.75
C PHE A 145 -11.17 -13.07 -9.44
N TYR A 146 -12.47 -12.78 -9.48
CA TYR A 146 -13.36 -13.03 -8.35
C TYR A 146 -13.39 -14.52 -8.02
N GLY A 147 -13.13 -14.83 -6.75
CA GLY A 147 -13.18 -16.18 -6.21
C GLY A 147 -14.24 -16.32 -5.12
N PRO A 148 -14.61 -17.55 -4.76
CA PRO A 148 -15.50 -17.80 -3.64
C PRO A 148 -14.89 -17.30 -2.33
N LEU A 149 -15.74 -16.83 -1.41
CA LEU A 149 -15.32 -16.53 -0.05
C LEU A 149 -15.07 -17.83 0.70
N ASP A 150 -13.89 -17.96 1.28
CA ASP A 150 -13.45 -19.14 2.02
C ASP A 150 -13.82 -19.10 3.51
N THR A 151 -14.18 -17.92 4.00
CA THR A 151 -14.38 -17.65 5.42
C THR A 151 -15.78 -17.11 5.72
N ASN A 152 -16.24 -17.42 6.92
CA ASN A 152 -17.46 -16.90 7.52
C ASN A 152 -17.14 -16.19 8.84
N VAL A 153 -17.96 -15.20 9.18
CA VAL A 153 -17.94 -14.50 10.46
C VAL A 153 -19.14 -14.88 11.31
N LEU A 154 -18.96 -15.02 12.62
CA LEU A 154 -20.06 -15.19 13.57
C LEU A 154 -20.86 -13.88 13.65
N TRP A 155 -22.04 -13.89 13.06
CA TRP A 155 -23.00 -12.79 12.98
C TRP A 155 -24.36 -13.16 13.60
N GLY A 156 -24.35 -14.02 14.61
CA GLY A 156 -25.54 -14.37 15.39
C GLY A 156 -26.21 -13.13 15.98
N GLU A 157 -27.53 -13.12 16.04
CA GLU A 157 -28.33 -12.00 16.59
C GLU A 157 -27.91 -10.63 16.03
N ASN A 158 -27.73 -10.56 14.71
CA ASN A 158 -27.26 -9.34 14.03
C ASN A 158 -25.91 -8.84 14.56
N GLY A 159 -25.00 -9.75 14.88
CA GLY A 159 -23.64 -9.47 15.36
C GLY A 159 -23.58 -8.93 16.79
N LEU A 160 -24.56 -9.22 17.65
CA LEU A 160 -24.62 -8.72 19.03
C LEU A 160 -23.32 -8.99 19.81
N GLU A 161 -22.86 -10.24 19.78
CA GLU A 161 -21.63 -10.66 20.45
C GLU A 161 -20.39 -9.94 19.91
N LEU A 162 -20.26 -9.84 18.58
CA LEU A 162 -19.13 -9.19 17.92
C LEU A 162 -19.08 -7.68 18.23
N LYS A 163 -20.25 -7.03 18.29
CA LYS A 163 -20.35 -5.61 18.67
C LYS A 163 -19.98 -5.41 20.13
N ALA A 164 -20.49 -6.26 21.03
CA ALA A 164 -20.14 -6.21 22.45
C ALA A 164 -18.63 -6.40 22.67
N TRP A 165 -18.01 -7.32 21.94
CA TRP A 165 -16.57 -7.52 21.94
C TRP A 165 -15.79 -6.29 21.45
N ALA A 166 -16.20 -5.69 20.33
CA ALA A 166 -15.55 -4.49 19.79
C ALA A 166 -15.54 -3.34 20.80
N HIS A 167 -16.65 -3.15 21.53
CA HIS A 167 -16.73 -2.17 22.61
C HIS A 167 -15.72 -2.44 23.75
N GLN A 168 -15.49 -3.70 24.09
CA GLN A 168 -14.56 -4.10 25.15
C GLN A 168 -13.09 -3.87 24.78
N VAL A 169 -12.71 -4.12 23.51
CA VAL A 169 -11.31 -4.00 23.03
C VAL A 169 -10.90 -2.54 22.77
N GLY A 170 -11.78 -1.57 23.05
CA GLY A 170 -11.47 -0.14 22.87
C GLY A 170 -11.55 0.34 21.42
N GLY A 171 -12.05 -0.49 20.51
CA GLY A 171 -12.48 -0.03 19.19
C GLY A 171 -13.81 0.67 19.34
N ALA A 172 -13.82 2.01 19.40
CA ALA A 172 -15.05 2.80 19.28
C ALA A 172 -15.92 2.15 18.20
N GLY A 173 -17.21 1.89 18.50
CA GLY A 173 -18.17 1.19 17.64
C GLY A 173 -18.37 1.79 16.23
N GLN A 174 -17.56 2.77 15.85
CA GLN A 174 -17.37 3.34 14.52
C GLN A 174 -16.43 2.53 13.60
N ARG A 175 -15.56 1.65 14.12
CA ARG A 175 -14.68 0.80 13.27
C ARG A 175 -15.31 -0.53 12.85
N THR A 176 -16.46 -0.89 13.43
CA THR A 176 -17.15 -2.17 13.19
C THR A 176 -18.20 -2.10 12.08
N PHE A 177 -18.39 -0.94 11.44
CA PHE A 177 -19.42 -0.77 10.43
C PHE A 177 -18.91 0.08 9.27
N VAL A 178 -18.63 -0.54 8.13
CA VAL A 178 -19.49 -0.49 6.94
C VAL A 178 -19.14 -1.68 6.05
N GLN A 179 -19.99 -2.70 6.05
CA GLN A 179 -20.31 -3.38 4.81
C GLN A 179 -21.79 -3.70 4.87
N PHE A 180 -22.59 -2.92 4.13
CA PHE A 180 -23.88 -3.43 3.67
C PHE A 180 -23.58 -4.80 3.07
N ILE A 181 -24.08 -5.86 3.71
CA ILE A 181 -24.15 -7.16 3.06
C ILE A 181 -25.03 -6.90 1.84
N PHE A 182 -24.40 -6.72 0.68
CA PHE A 182 -25.11 -6.84 -0.59
C PHE A 182 -25.60 -8.27 -0.60
N THR A 183 -26.88 -8.44 -0.26
CA THR A 183 -27.65 -9.58 -0.71
C THR A 183 -27.60 -9.49 -2.23
N LEU A 184 -26.60 -10.12 -2.85
CA LEU A 184 -26.67 -10.51 -4.25
C LEU A 184 -27.81 -11.52 -4.33
N ARG A 185 -29.05 -11.00 -4.42
CA ARG A 185 -30.11 -11.71 -5.12
C ARG A 185 -29.64 -11.73 -6.56
N LEU A 186 -28.99 -12.83 -6.93
CA LEU A 186 -28.98 -13.26 -8.32
C LEU A 186 -30.46 -13.36 -8.73
N VAL A 187 -30.84 -12.53 -9.69
CA VAL A 187 -32.03 -12.76 -10.51
C VAL A 187 -31.77 -14.01 -11.35
#